data_AF-A0A2R2MTG9-F1
#
_entry.id   AF-A0A2R2MTG9-F1
#
_cell.length_a   1.000
_cell.length_b   1.000
_cell.length_c   1.000
_cell.angle_alpha   90.00
_cell.angle_beta   90.00
_cell.angle_gamma   90.00
#
_symmetry.space_group_name_H-M   'P 1'
#
loop_
_entity.id
_entity.type
_entity.pdbx_description
1 polymer ?
#
loop_
_entity_poly.entity_id
_entity_poly.type
_entity_poly.pdbx_seq_one_letter_code
_entity_poly.pdbx_strand_id
1 'polypeptide(L)'
;MLDHPATIKRRCISVLLFSSLAPGFVWYFSTPTETLGHSLMTWLGVRFSGTIMAAVLPLFLTIVLFLGPLTLFYLDGVLKLYLEPKYWQANMKNLIWLRNHVVAPFSEEFIFRACMIPLLIPSVGAGTAVFLAPLFFGVAHFHHMVERVRNKHADLKTAFLQSLFQFSYTTV
;
A
#
# COMPACT_ATOMS: atom_id res chain seq x y z
N MET A 1 2.87 -16.93 14.54
CA MET A 1 1.64 -17.31 13.79
C MET A 1 1.43 -16.45 12.54
N LEU A 2 1.72 -15.14 12.56
CA LEU A 2 1.63 -14.23 11.40
C LEU A 2 2.64 -14.54 10.28
N ASP A 3 3.87 -14.93 10.63
CA ASP A 3 4.92 -15.25 9.65
C ASP A 3 5.00 -16.74 9.28
N HIS A 4 3.99 -17.53 9.64
CA HIS A 4 3.94 -18.92 9.19
C HIS A 4 3.80 -18.94 7.65
N PRO A 5 4.63 -19.71 6.92
CA PRO A 5 4.64 -19.70 5.44
C PRO A 5 3.27 -19.91 4.80
N ALA A 6 2.45 -20.80 5.37
CA ALA A 6 1.09 -21.05 4.88
C ALA A 6 0.17 -19.82 5.02
N THR A 7 0.30 -19.06 6.11
CA THR A 7 -0.46 -17.83 6.35
C THR A 7 -0.07 -16.75 5.36
N ILE A 8 1.24 -16.57 5.11
CA ILE A 8 1.75 -15.62 4.12
C ILE A 8 1.23 -15.97 2.74
N LYS A 9 1.36 -17.23 2.32
CA LYS A 9 0.89 -17.69 1.01
C LYS A 9 -0.61 -17.45 0.83
N ARG A 10 -1.43 -17.81 1.83
CA ARG A 10 -2.89 -17.59 1.77
C ARG A 10 -3.24 -16.10 1.63
N ARG A 11 -2.60 -15.23 2.41
CA ARG A 11 -2.82 -13.77 2.35
C ARG A 11 -2.38 -13.19 1.01
N CYS A 12 -1.22 -13.61 0.49
CA CYS A 12 -0.74 -13.17 -0.83
C CYS A 12 -1.68 -13.62 -1.97
N ILE A 13 -2.15 -14.87 -1.95
CA ILE A 13 -3.11 -15.35 -2.95
C ILE A 13 -4.42 -14.57 -2.85
N SER A 14 -4.94 -14.39 -1.63
CA SER A 14 -6.19 -13.66 -1.40
C SER A 14 -6.12 -12.22 -1.90
N VAL A 15 -5.01 -11.51 -1.63
CA VAL A 15 -4.87 -10.12 -2.07
C VAL A 15 -4.70 -10.03 -3.58
N LEU A 16 -3.94 -10.93 -4.21
CA LEU A 16 -3.77 -10.93 -5.67
C LEU A 16 -5.06 -11.28 -6.42
N LEU A 17 -5.85 -12.21 -5.89
CA LEU A 17 -7.19 -12.51 -6.44
C LEU A 17 -8.10 -11.27 -6.33
N PHE A 18 -8.12 -10.61 -5.17
CA PHE A 18 -8.90 -9.40 -5.00
C PHE A 18 -8.42 -8.27 -5.92
N SER A 19 -7.11 -8.04 -6.04
CA SER A 19 -6.53 -7.08 -6.99
C SER A 19 -6.90 -7.39 -8.44
N SER A 20 -7.15 -8.65 -8.80
CA SER A 20 -7.60 -9.00 -10.14
C SER A 20 -9.08 -8.65 -10.38
N LEU A 21 -9.90 -8.69 -9.34
CA LEU A 21 -11.35 -8.42 -9.41
C LEU A 21 -11.69 -6.93 -9.22
N ALA A 22 -10.91 -6.21 -8.41
CA ALA A 22 -11.16 -4.83 -8.03
C ALA A 22 -11.31 -3.87 -9.24
N PRO A 23 -10.52 -3.96 -10.32
CA PRO A 23 -10.71 -3.12 -11.50
C PRO A 23 -12.07 -3.32 -12.17
N GLY A 24 -12.61 -4.55 -12.14
CA GLY A 24 -13.96 -4.83 -12.65
C GLY A 24 -15.04 -4.16 -11.83
N PHE A 25 -14.87 -4.12 -10.50
CA PHE A 25 -15.75 -3.37 -9.61
C PHE A 25 -15.66 -1.86 -9.89
N VAL A 26 -14.44 -1.32 -10.01
CA VAL A 26 -14.24 0.09 -10.37
C VAL A 26 -14.97 0.40 -11.67
N TRP A 27 -14.72 -0.38 -12.73
CA TRP A 27 -15.37 -0.19 -14.02
C TRP A 27 -16.90 -0.20 -13.94
N TYR A 28 -17.47 -1.12 -13.16
CA TYR A 28 -18.92 -1.25 -13.02
C TYR A 28 -19.56 -0.08 -12.25
N PHE A 29 -18.89 0.44 -11.21
CA PHE A 29 -19.40 1.53 -10.38
C PHE A 29 -18.93 2.93 -10.85
N SER A 30 -17.98 2.99 -11.77
CA SER A 30 -17.51 4.24 -12.38
C SER A 30 -18.61 4.85 -13.24
N THR A 31 -19.11 6.02 -12.84
CA THR A 31 -19.88 6.87 -13.73
C THR A 31 -18.92 7.59 -14.67
N PRO A 32 -19.18 7.59 -16.00
CA PRO A 32 -18.39 8.39 -16.93
C PRO A 32 -18.48 9.85 -16.49
N THR A 33 -17.37 10.39 -15.99
CA THR A 33 -17.25 11.80 -15.64
C THR A 33 -16.42 12.44 -16.75
N GLU A 34 -16.68 13.71 -17.11
CA GLU A 34 -15.91 14.40 -18.17
C GLU A 34 -14.39 14.41 -17.92
N THR A 35 -13.97 14.20 -16.67
CA THR A 35 -12.58 14.25 -16.20
C THR A 35 -11.82 12.92 -16.23
N LEU A 36 -12.51 11.77 -16.17
CA LEU A 36 -11.90 10.44 -16.21
C LEU A 36 -12.37 9.71 -17.47
N GLY A 37 -11.47 9.60 -18.45
CA GLY A 37 -11.78 9.11 -19.80
C GLY A 37 -12.41 7.72 -19.88
N HIS A 38 -12.78 7.31 -21.10
CA HIS A 38 -13.59 6.11 -21.34
C HIS A 38 -12.84 4.76 -21.23
N SER A 39 -11.60 4.69 -20.74
CA SER A 39 -10.83 3.43 -20.70
C SER A 39 -10.47 3.03 -19.27
N LEU A 40 -10.57 1.73 -18.96
CA LEU A 40 -10.20 1.19 -17.65
C LEU A 40 -8.75 1.55 -17.25
N MET A 41 -7.83 1.58 -18.21
CA MET A 41 -6.44 2.00 -17.95
C MET A 41 -6.35 3.44 -17.48
N THR A 42 -7.14 4.34 -18.07
CA THR A 42 -7.23 5.73 -17.62
C THR A 42 -7.81 5.84 -16.23
N TRP A 43 -8.83 5.04 -15.91
CA TRP A 43 -9.42 4.98 -14.56
C TRP A 43 -8.40 4.49 -13.53
N LEU A 44 -7.62 3.46 -13.84
CA LEU A 44 -6.53 2.98 -12.99
C LEU A 44 -5.32 3.93 -12.92
N GLY A 45 -5.36 5.07 -13.62
CA GLY A 45 -4.26 6.04 -13.64
C GLY A 45 -3.07 5.63 -14.51
N VAL A 46 -3.19 4.55 -15.29
CA VAL A 46 -2.15 4.08 -16.21
C VAL A 46 -2.15 4.97 -17.45
N ARG A 47 -1.14 5.84 -17.54
CA ARG A 47 -0.95 6.77 -18.67
C ARG A 47 0.52 6.90 -19.03
N PHE A 48 0.79 7.14 -20.31
CA PHE A 48 2.12 7.46 -20.85
C PHE A 48 2.44 8.97 -20.80
N SER A 49 1.41 9.81 -20.84
CA SER A 49 1.61 11.26 -20.77
C SER A 49 1.99 11.67 -19.35
N GLY A 50 3.12 12.36 -19.20
CA GLY A 50 3.59 12.87 -17.91
C GLY A 50 4.06 11.79 -16.93
N THR A 51 4.30 10.55 -17.37
CA THR A 51 4.74 9.44 -16.50
C THR A 51 6.03 9.77 -15.74
N ILE A 52 6.97 10.48 -16.38
CA ILE A 52 8.22 10.91 -15.73
C ILE A 52 7.92 11.77 -14.51
N MET A 53 7.08 12.82 -14.66
CA MET A 53 6.72 13.68 -13.54
C MET A 53 5.89 12.94 -12.49
N ALA A 54 5.01 12.04 -12.92
CA ALA A 54 4.24 11.19 -12.02
C ALA A 54 5.09 10.22 -11.20
N ALA A 55 6.30 9.85 -11.67
CA ALA A 55 7.25 9.05 -10.92
C ALA A 55 8.20 9.90 -10.07
N VAL A 56 8.74 10.98 -10.65
CA VAL A 56 9.76 11.82 -10.01
C VAL A 56 9.19 12.60 -8.81
N LEU A 57 8.00 13.20 -8.93
CA LEU A 57 7.46 14.03 -7.86
C LEU A 57 7.15 13.24 -6.58
N PRO A 58 6.43 12.10 -6.63
CA PRO A 58 6.20 11.30 -5.42
C PRO A 58 7.50 10.73 -4.86
N LEU A 59 8.41 10.26 -5.72
CA LEU A 59 9.69 9.71 -5.26
C LEU A 59 10.55 10.78 -4.55
N PHE A 60 10.62 11.99 -5.11
CA PHE A 60 11.32 13.10 -4.50
C PHE A 60 10.71 13.46 -3.15
N LEU A 61 9.38 13.56 -3.07
CA LEU A 61 8.68 13.78 -1.81
C LEU A 61 9.00 12.68 -0.77
N THR A 62 8.97 11.41 -1.17
CA THR A 62 9.34 10.28 -0.31
C THR A 62 10.78 10.38 0.17
N ILE A 63 11.74 10.74 -0.69
CA ILE A 63 13.13 10.94 -0.29
C ILE A 63 13.26 12.05 0.76
N VAL A 64 12.54 13.16 0.59
CA VAL A 64 12.55 14.28 1.55
C VAL A 64 11.95 13.85 2.90
N LEU A 65 10.78 13.20 2.89
CA LEU A 65 10.10 12.76 4.11
C LEU A 65 10.89 11.69 4.88
N PHE A 66 11.61 10.81 4.16
CA PHE A 66 12.38 9.72 4.74
C PHE A 66 13.89 9.98 4.75
N LEU A 67 14.32 11.24 4.65
CA LEU A 67 15.74 11.59 4.58
C LEU A 67 16.52 11.05 5.78
N GLY A 68 15.96 11.14 6.99
CA GLY A 68 16.58 10.60 8.22
C GLY A 68 16.83 9.09 8.15
N PRO A 69 15.80 8.25 7.98
CA PRO A 69 15.99 6.81 7.78
C PRO A 69 16.92 6.46 6.63
N LEU A 70 16.88 7.21 5.51
CA LEU A 70 17.78 6.99 4.38
C LEU A 70 19.24 7.31 4.70
N THR A 71 19.53 8.34 5.52
CA THR A 71 20.90 8.62 5.95
C THR A 71 21.43 7.54 6.88
N LEU A 72 20.62 7.06 7.83
CA LEU A 72 20.95 5.89 8.66
C LEU A 72 21.26 4.66 7.80
N PHE A 73 20.39 4.37 6.83
CA PHE A 73 20.56 3.25 5.91
C PHE A 73 21.85 3.33 5.06
N TYR A 74 22.26 4.56 4.71
CA TYR A 74 23.53 4.81 4.03
C TYR A 74 24.73 4.61 4.97
N LEU A 75 24.68 5.17 6.18
CA LEU A 75 25.76 5.08 7.17
C LEU A 75 25.99 3.64 7.65
N ASP A 76 24.92 2.87 7.81
CA ASP A 76 24.97 1.43 8.17
C ASP A 76 25.47 0.56 7.01
N GLY A 77 25.75 1.14 5.83
CA GLY A 77 26.28 0.43 4.67
C GLY A 77 25.27 -0.48 3.95
N VAL A 78 23.99 -0.45 4.37
CA VAL A 78 22.94 -1.33 3.84
C VAL A 78 22.67 -1.04 2.35
N LEU A 79 22.91 0.19 1.89
CA LEU A 79 22.76 0.56 0.48
C LEU A 79 23.54 -0.38 -0.46
N LYS A 80 24.76 -0.80 -0.07
CA LYS A 80 25.58 -1.71 -0.89
C LYS A 80 24.91 -3.06 -1.12
N LEU A 81 24.17 -3.57 -0.13
CA LEU A 81 23.44 -4.83 -0.23
C LEU A 81 22.32 -4.74 -1.27
N TYR A 82 21.57 -3.64 -1.29
CA TYR A 82 20.46 -3.45 -2.23
C TYR A 82 20.95 -3.15 -3.66
N LEU A 83 22.16 -2.64 -3.82
CA LEU A 83 22.80 -2.48 -5.13
C LEU A 83 23.33 -3.81 -5.71
N GLU A 84 23.47 -4.87 -4.91
CA GLU A 84 24.02 -6.14 -5.35
C GLU A 84 22.93 -7.03 -6.01
N PRO A 85 23.03 -7.37 -7.31
CA PRO A 85 22.00 -8.18 -7.98
C PRO A 85 21.82 -9.59 -7.39
N LYS A 86 22.90 -10.16 -6.83
CA LYS A 86 22.87 -11.49 -6.19
C LYS A 86 21.96 -11.51 -4.96
N TYR A 87 21.89 -10.41 -4.20
CA TYR A 87 20.98 -10.29 -3.06
C TYR A 87 19.53 -10.48 -3.50
N TRP A 88 19.12 -9.81 -4.58
CA TRP A 88 17.77 -9.92 -5.13
C TRP A 88 17.47 -11.34 -5.60
N GLN A 89 18.38 -11.92 -6.40
CA GLN A 89 18.23 -13.29 -6.92
C GLN A 89 18.09 -14.32 -5.79
N ALA A 90 18.91 -14.21 -4.74
CA ALA A 90 18.87 -15.11 -3.60
C ALA A 90 17.53 -15.04 -2.84
N ASN A 91 16.88 -13.87 -2.82
CA ASN A 91 15.64 -13.64 -2.08
C ASN A 91 14.35 -13.88 -2.88
N MET A 92 14.44 -14.12 -4.19
CA MET A 92 13.25 -14.36 -5.05
C MET A 92 12.40 -15.56 -4.62
N LYS A 93 12.94 -16.49 -3.82
CA LYS A 93 12.20 -17.64 -3.26
C LYS A 93 11.74 -17.42 -1.82
N ASN A 94 12.16 -16.34 -1.17
CA ASN A 94 11.81 -16.03 0.20
C ASN A 94 10.43 -15.36 0.25
N LEU A 95 9.44 -16.06 0.82
CA LEU A 95 8.06 -15.59 0.89
C LEU A 95 7.88 -14.31 1.71
N ILE A 96 8.66 -14.13 2.78
CA ILE A 96 8.61 -12.91 3.60
C ILE A 96 9.17 -11.74 2.79
N TRP A 97 10.27 -11.98 2.07
CA TRP A 97 10.89 -10.97 1.22
C TRP A 97 9.96 -10.55 0.08
N LEU A 98 9.37 -11.51 -0.64
CA LEU A 98 8.39 -11.26 -1.70
C LEU A 98 7.16 -10.51 -1.19
N ARG A 99 6.64 -10.89 -0.01
CA ARG A 99 5.53 -10.19 0.62
C ARG A 99 5.88 -8.72 0.85
N ASN A 100 7.03 -8.45 1.45
CA ASN A 100 7.41 -7.09 1.87
C ASN A 100 7.85 -6.19 0.71
N HIS A 101 8.52 -6.72 -0.31
CA HIS A 101 9.12 -5.92 -1.39
C HIS A 101 8.26 -5.85 -2.65
N VAL A 102 7.35 -6.81 -2.85
CA VAL A 102 6.58 -6.92 -4.09
C VAL A 102 5.09 -6.89 -3.80
N VAL A 103 4.57 -7.88 -3.07
CA VAL A 103 3.12 -8.08 -2.95
C VAL A 103 2.45 -6.96 -2.17
N ALA A 104 2.98 -6.60 -0.99
CA ALA A 104 2.39 -5.55 -0.16
C ALA A 104 2.45 -4.19 -0.87
N PRO A 105 3.62 -3.67 -1.34
CA PRO A 105 3.68 -2.38 -2.01
C PRO A 105 2.81 -2.31 -3.27
N PHE A 106 2.80 -3.37 -4.08
CA PHE A 106 1.93 -3.45 -5.25
C PHE A 106 0.45 -3.38 -4.85
N SER A 107 0.03 -4.21 -3.90
CA SER A 107 -1.38 -4.27 -3.50
C SER A 107 -1.86 -2.98 -2.87
N GLU A 108 -1.00 -2.30 -2.10
CA GLU A 108 -1.32 -1.04 -1.45
C GLU A 108 -1.53 0.06 -2.48
N GLU A 109 -0.59 0.24 -3.40
CA GLU A 109 -0.71 1.24 -4.47
C GLU A 109 -1.88 0.93 -5.41
N PHE A 110 -2.03 -0.34 -5.81
CA PHE A 110 -3.04 -0.73 -6.77
C PHE A 110 -4.47 -0.62 -6.22
N ILE A 111 -4.70 -1.09 -4.99
CA ILE A 111 -6.04 -1.07 -4.40
C ILE A 111 -6.38 0.35 -3.91
N PHE A 112 -5.52 0.95 -3.08
CA PHE A 112 -5.87 2.21 -2.42
C PHE A 112 -5.71 3.42 -3.34
N ARG A 113 -4.81 3.38 -4.33
CA ARG A 113 -4.62 4.49 -5.26
C ARG A 113 -5.28 4.24 -6.60
N ALA A 114 -4.95 3.15 -7.29
CA ALA A 114 -5.47 2.93 -8.64
C ALA A 114 -6.97 2.57 -8.65
N CYS A 115 -7.48 1.83 -7.66
CA CYS A 115 -8.89 1.45 -7.63
C CYS A 115 -9.77 2.43 -6.83
N MET A 116 -9.33 2.87 -5.66
CA MET A 116 -10.20 3.62 -4.75
C MET A 116 -10.28 5.13 -5.04
N ILE A 117 -9.18 5.79 -5.35
CA ILE A 117 -9.17 7.25 -5.64
C ILE A 117 -10.13 7.62 -6.77
N PRO A 118 -10.20 6.89 -7.91
CA PRO A 118 -11.12 7.21 -8.98
C PRO A 118 -12.60 7.15 -8.57
N LEU A 119 -12.95 6.28 -7.61
CA LEU A 119 -14.32 6.21 -7.07
C LEU A 119 -14.62 7.35 -6.09
N LEU A 120 -13.61 7.87 -5.39
CA LEU A 120 -13.76 8.95 -4.42
C LEU A 120 -13.84 10.33 -5.08
N ILE A 121 -13.00 10.60 -6.10
CA ILE A 121 -12.87 11.93 -6.72
C ILE A 121 -14.22 12.51 -7.18
N PRO A 122 -15.10 11.78 -7.90
CA PRO A 122 -16.37 12.33 -8.35
C PRO A 122 -17.31 12.74 -7.21
N SER A 123 -17.16 12.12 -6.03
CA SER A 123 -18.06 12.35 -4.89
C SER A 123 -17.55 13.43 -3.93
N VAL A 124 -16.23 13.48 -3.68
CA VAL A 124 -15.66 14.34 -2.62
C VAL A 124 -14.59 15.30 -3.13
N GLY A 125 -14.22 15.24 -4.41
CA GLY A 125 -13.14 16.00 -5.02
C GLY A 125 -11.74 15.45 -4.69
N ALA A 126 -10.74 15.86 -5.48
CA ALA A 126 -9.38 15.34 -5.38
C ALA A 126 -8.69 15.65 -4.04
N GLY A 127 -8.86 16.86 -3.51
CA GLY A 127 -8.26 17.25 -2.22
C GLY A 127 -8.73 16.36 -1.08
N THR A 128 -10.05 16.17 -0.94
CA THR A 128 -10.63 15.30 0.09
C THR A 128 -10.28 13.83 -0.15
N ALA A 129 -10.28 13.37 -1.40
CA ALA A 129 -9.96 11.99 -1.74
C ALA A 129 -8.54 11.58 -1.29
N VAL A 130 -7.56 12.50 -1.36
CA VAL A 130 -6.18 12.26 -0.91
C VAL A 130 -6.11 11.94 0.58
N PHE A 131 -6.96 12.55 1.42
CA PHE A 131 -7.00 12.28 2.86
C PHE A 131 -7.97 11.15 3.24
N LEU A 132 -9.05 10.97 2.46
CA LEU A 132 -10.04 9.95 2.74
C LEU A 132 -9.56 8.54 2.34
N ALA A 133 -8.75 8.42 1.29
CA ALA A 133 -8.18 7.15 0.89
C ALA A 133 -7.33 6.47 1.99
N PRO A 134 -6.29 7.11 2.55
CA PRO A 134 -5.46 6.51 3.59
C PRO A 134 -6.24 6.20 4.88
N LEU A 135 -7.38 6.85 5.13
CA LEU A 135 -8.26 6.52 6.26
C LEU A 135 -8.76 5.06 6.21
N PHE A 136 -9.16 4.56 5.03
CA PHE A 136 -9.60 3.16 4.88
C PHE A 136 -8.47 2.17 5.20
N PHE A 137 -7.23 2.52 4.84
CA PHE A 137 -6.06 1.75 5.21
C PHE A 137 -5.82 1.81 6.73
N GLY A 138 -5.89 3.01 7.33
CA GLY A 138 -5.72 3.19 8.77
C GLY A 138 -6.70 2.38 9.61
N VAL A 139 -7.99 2.35 9.23
CA VAL A 139 -9.03 1.59 9.96
C VAL A 139 -8.70 0.09 10.03
N ALA A 140 -7.99 -0.46 9.03
CA ALA A 140 -7.59 -1.86 9.03
C ALA A 140 -6.69 -2.23 10.22
N HIS A 141 -6.00 -1.27 10.86
CA HIS A 141 -5.20 -1.55 12.05
C HIS A 141 -6.03 -1.96 13.27
N PHE A 142 -7.30 -1.54 13.36
CA PHE A 142 -8.20 -2.02 14.40
C PHE A 142 -8.58 -3.49 14.22
N HIS A 143 -8.53 -4.03 12.99
CA HIS A 143 -8.65 -5.48 12.79
C HIS A 143 -7.49 -6.23 13.48
N HIS A 144 -6.27 -5.71 13.38
CA HIS A 144 -5.11 -6.28 14.07
C HIS A 144 -5.20 -6.12 15.60
N MET A 145 -5.84 -5.06 16.10
CA MET A 145 -6.17 -4.94 17.53
C MET A 145 -6.96 -6.17 18.02
N VAL A 146 -8.03 -6.52 17.30
CA VAL A 146 -8.90 -7.64 17.66
C VAL A 146 -8.11 -8.95 17.67
N GLU A 147 -7.25 -9.16 16.66
CA GLU A 147 -6.38 -10.34 16.61
C GLU A 147 -5.41 -10.40 17.79
N ARG A 148 -4.77 -9.27 18.16
CA ARG A 148 -3.83 -9.20 19.29
C ARG A 148 -4.50 -9.51 20.63
N VAL A 149 -5.67 -8.94 20.88
CA VAL A 149 -6.44 -9.18 22.12
C VAL A 149 -6.92 -10.64 22.18
N ARG A 150 -7.48 -11.16 21.09
CA ARG A 150 -7.98 -12.54 21.02
C ARG A 150 -6.88 -13.58 21.24
N ASN A 151 -5.70 -13.33 20.67
CA ASN A 151 -4.56 -14.23 20.79
C ASN A 151 -3.73 -13.98 22.08
N LYS A 152 -4.21 -13.11 22.99
CA LYS A 152 -3.55 -12.74 24.25
C LYS A 152 -2.12 -12.21 24.08
N HIS A 153 -1.83 -11.56 22.96
CA HIS A 153 -0.52 -10.94 22.71
C HIS A 153 -0.37 -9.57 23.41
N ALA A 154 -1.49 -8.92 23.76
CA ALA A 154 -1.53 -7.66 24.51
C ALA A 154 -2.88 -7.52 25.22
N ASP A 155 -2.91 -6.79 26.33
CA ASP A 155 -4.16 -6.36 26.96
C ASP A 155 -4.90 -5.33 26.09
N LEU A 156 -6.19 -5.12 26.37
CA LEU A 156 -7.05 -4.24 25.56
C LEU A 156 -6.51 -2.82 25.46
N LYS A 157 -6.00 -2.25 26.57
CA LYS A 157 -5.52 -0.87 26.60
C LYS A 157 -4.26 -0.73 25.74
N THR A 158 -3.31 -1.66 25.89
CA THR A 158 -2.09 -1.66 25.08
C THR A 158 -2.39 -1.89 23.60
N ALA A 159 -3.23 -2.86 23.27
CA ALA A 159 -3.62 -3.14 21.89
C ALA A 159 -4.35 -1.96 21.24
N PHE A 160 -5.22 -1.27 21.99
CA PHE A 160 -5.91 -0.07 21.55
C PHE A 160 -4.93 1.07 21.29
N LEU A 161 -4.02 1.38 22.22
CA LEU A 161 -3.03 2.45 22.04
C LEU A 161 -2.11 2.18 20.84
N GLN A 162 -1.66 0.95 20.65
CA GLN A 162 -0.87 0.56 19.48
C GLN A 162 -1.64 0.77 18.18
N SER A 163 -2.92 0.37 18.15
CA SER A 163 -3.74 0.45 16.93
C SER A 163 -4.17 1.88 16.64
N LEU A 164 -4.41 2.69 17.68
CA LEU A 164 -4.66 4.12 17.57
C LEU A 164 -3.44 4.86 17.04
N PHE A 165 -2.25 4.56 17.56
CA PHE A 165 -1.01 5.10 17.04
C PHE A 165 -0.84 4.74 15.56
N GLN A 166 -1.00 3.46 15.22
CA GLN A 166 -0.98 2.96 13.82
C GLN A 166 -1.95 3.73 12.94
N PHE A 167 -3.23 3.74 13.29
CA PHE A 167 -4.27 4.47 12.58
C PHE A 167 -3.90 5.94 12.34
N SER A 168 -3.43 6.65 13.36
CA SER A 168 -3.11 8.08 13.25
C SER A 168 -1.99 8.36 12.27
N TYR A 169 -0.87 7.62 12.32
CA TYR A 169 0.26 7.90 11.42
C TYR A 169 0.08 7.33 10.02
N THR A 170 -0.82 6.36 9.81
CA THR A 170 -1.10 5.82 8.47
C THR A 170 -2.24 6.52 7.74
N THR A 171 -2.97 7.41 8.43
CA THR A 171 -4.08 8.20 7.86
C THR A 171 -3.61 9.57 7.37
N VAL A 172 -2.49 10.08 7.89
CA VAL A 172 -1.94 11.43 7.62
C VAL A 172 -0.85 11.36 6.56
#